data_AF-A0A9E2MHD3-F1
#
_entry.id   AF-A0A9E2MHD3-F1
#
_cell.length_a   1.000
_cell.length_b   1.000
_cell.length_c   1.000
_cell.angle_alpha   90.00
_cell.angle_beta   90.00
_cell.angle_gamma   90.00
#
_symmetry.space_group_name_H-M   'P 1'
#
loop_
_entity.id
_entity.type
_entity.pdbx_description
1 polymer ?
#
loop_
_entity_poly.entity_id
_entity_poly.type
_entity_poly.pdbx_seq_one_letter_code
_entity_poly.pdbx_strand_id
1 'polypeptide(L)' 'MIRKVLLKILDIYQKFFSLIGYGSCRYYPSCSEYAKWQFEENPLHIAFYKSALRIL' A
#
# COMPACT_ATOMS: atom_id res chain seq x y z
N MET A 1 0.04 -18.04 -3.34
CA MET A 1 1.46 -17.67 -3.11
C MET A 1 1.82 -16.25 -3.55
N ILE A 2 1.38 -15.78 -4.72
CA ILE A 2 1.78 -14.46 -5.29
C ILE A 2 1.48 -13.25 -4.39
N ARG A 3 0.36 -13.26 -3.67
CA ARG A 3 -0.07 -12.16 -2.79
C ARG A 3 0.92 -11.87 -1.66
N LYS A 4 1.45 -12.92 -1.03
CA LYS A 4 2.42 -12.78 0.08
C LYS A 4 3.76 -12.21 -0.39
N VAL A 5 4.16 -12.54 -1.62
CA VAL A 5 5.39 -12.00 -2.25
C VAL A 5 5.23 -10.50 -2.51
N LEU A 6 4.10 -10.09 -3.10
CA LEU A 6 3.76 -8.69 -3.35
C LEU A 6 3.71 -7.87 -2.06
N LEU A 7 3.06 -8.39 -1.01
CA LEU A 7 2.99 -7.75 0.31
C LEU A 7 4.38 -7.60 0.95
N LYS A 8 5.27 -8.59 0.77
CA LYS A 8 6.64 -8.53 1.32
C LYS A 8 7.51 -7.52 0.58
N ILE A 9 7.36 -7.40 -0.73
CA ILE A 9 8.02 -6.35 -1.54
C ILE A 9 7.51 -4.97 -1.12
N LEU A 10 6.19 -4.84 -0.92
CA LEU A 10 5.58 -3.59 -0.46
C LEU A 10 6.05 -3.19 0.95
N ASP A 11 6.21 -4.15 1.87
CA ASP A 11 6.71 -3.90 3.23
C ASP A 11 8.16 -3.40 3.23
N ILE A 12 9.00 -4.01 2.38
CA ILE A 12 10.38 -3.57 2.15
C ILE A 12 10.38 -2.16 1.58
N TYR A 13 9.62 -1.92 0.50
CA TYR A 13 9.49 -0.60 -0.12
C TYR A 13 9.01 0.46 0.89
N GLN A 14 8.00 0.13 1.71
CA GLN A 14 7.48 1.02 2.75
C GLN A 14 8.55 1.42 3.76
N LYS A 15 9.38 0.48 4.23
CA LYS A 15 10.46 0.76 5.20
C LYS A 15 11.57 1.63 4.62
N PHE A 16 11.96 1.38 3.37
CA PHE A 16 12.97 2.19 2.69
C PHE A 16 12.45 3.58 2.33
N PHE A 17 11.18 3.68 1.90
CA PHE A 17 10.56 4.94 1.52
C PHE A 17 10.15 5.79 2.75
N SER A 18 9.79 5.18 3.89
CA SER A 18 9.48 5.91 5.13
C SER A 18 10.69 6.66 5.71
N LEU A 19 11.92 6.26 5.37
CA LEU A 19 13.14 6.95 5.76
C LEU A 19 13.39 8.23 4.96
N ILE A 20 12.78 8.36 3.77
CA ILE A 20 13.07 9.42 2.80
C ILE A 20 11.85 10.33 2.57
N GLY A 21 10.64 9.79 2.64
CA GLY A 21 9.40 10.51 2.37
C GLY A 21 8.72 11.00 3.64
N TYR A 22 8.82 12.30 3.93
CA TYR A 22 7.90 12.96 4.87
C TYR A 22 6.46 12.77 4.38
N GLY A 23 5.60 12.25 5.26
CA GLY A 23 4.31 11.64 4.91
C GLY A 23 3.32 12.58 4.22
N SER A 24 2.91 12.22 3.00
CA SER A 24 1.79 12.87 2.30
C SER A 24 0.42 12.58 2.95
N CYS A 25 0.32 11.63 3.88
CA CYS A 25 -0.94 11.27 4.53
C CYS A 25 -1.02 11.88 5.94
N ARG A 26 -1.77 12.98 6.03
CA ARG A 26 -2.06 13.69 7.29
C ARG A 26 -2.95 12.88 8.26
N TYR A 27 -3.68 11.89 7.76
CA TYR A 27 -4.63 11.07 8.51
C TYR A 27 -4.35 9.57 8.31
N TYR A 28 -4.48 8.80 9.40
CA TYR A 28 -4.40 7.34 9.36
C TYR A 28 -5.67 6.73 8.73
N PRO A 29 -5.60 5.67 7.92
CA PRO A 29 -4.38 4.99 7.47
C PRO A 29 -3.63 5.78 6.39
N SER A 30 -2.30 5.62 6.35
CA SER A 30 -1.50 6.14 5.25
C SER A 30 -1.91 5.51 3.90
N CYS A 31 -1.66 6.17 2.78
CA CYS A 31 -1.93 5.62 1.43
C CYS A 31 -1.29 4.24 1.26
N SER A 32 -0.04 4.12 1.71
CA SER A 32 0.72 2.88 1.68
C SER A 32 0.07 1.78 2.53
N GLU A 33 -0.42 2.09 3.74
CA GLU A 33 -1.14 1.13 4.57
C GLU A 33 -2.52 0.77 4.03
N TYR A 34 -3.26 1.75 3.52
CA TYR A 34 -4.53 1.50 2.86
C TYR A 34 -4.35 0.55 1.67
N ALA A 35 -3.34 0.77 0.84
CA ALA A 35 -3.00 -0.14 -0.24
C ALA A 35 -2.69 -1.53 0.28
N LYS A 36 -1.87 -1.66 1.35
CA LYS A 36 -1.55 -2.94 1.99
C LYS A 36 -2.81 -3.69 2.43
N TRP A 37 -3.75 -3.01 3.10
CA TRP A 37 -5.04 -3.59 3.50
C TRP A 37 -5.88 -4.01 2.29
N GLN A 38 -5.93 -3.20 1.22
CA GLN A 38 -6.66 -3.58 0.03
C GLN A 38 -6.06 -4.82 -0.66
N PHE A 39 -4.73 -4.94 -0.72
CA PHE A 39 -4.05 -6.12 -1.28
C PHE A 39 -4.21 -7.39 -0.41
N GLU A 40 -4.48 -7.22 0.89
CA GLU A 40 -4.73 -8.32 1.82
C GLU A 40 -6.19 -8.83 1.72
N GLU A 41 -7.16 -7.92 1.74
CA GLU A 41 -8.59 -8.29 1.78
C GLU A 41 -9.23 -8.49 0.40
N ASN A 42 -8.79 -7.76 -0.62
CA ASN A 42 -9.44 -7.73 -1.92
C ASN A 42 -8.60 -8.45 -2.99
N PRO A 43 -9.20 -8.91 -4.10
CA PRO A 43 -8.43 -9.39 -5.24
C PRO A 43 -7.61 -8.27 -5.87
N LEU A 44 -6.48 -8.63 -6.49
CA LEU A 44 -5.46 -7.69 -6.97
C LEU A 44 -6.04 -6.56 -7.83
N HIS A 45 -6.97 -6.87 -8.74
CA HIS A 45 -7.60 -5.88 -9.62
C HIS A 45 -8.42 -4.83 -8.84
N ILE A 46 -9.18 -5.25 -7.82
CA ILE A 46 -9.93 -4.34 -6.94
C ILE A 46 -8.96 -3.55 -6.05
N ALA A 47 -7.92 -4.21 -5.55
CA ALA A 47 -6.92 -3.58 -4.71
C ALA A 47 -6.17 -2.46 -5.43
N PHE A 48 -5.78 -2.66 -6.69
CA PHE A 48 -5.19 -1.63 -7.54
C PHE A 48 -6.16 -0.47 -7.79
N TYR A 49 -7.41 -0.76 -8.16
CA TYR A 49 -8.41 0.28 -8.41
C TYR A 49 -8.66 1.15 -7.18
N LYS A 50 -8.89 0.54 -6.01
CA LYS A 50 -9.12 1.26 -4.76
C LYS A 50 -7.89 2.03 -4.29
N SER A 51 -6.71 1.45 -4.43
CA SER A 51 -5.45 2.14 -4.06
C SER A 51 -5.19 3.33 -4.98
N ALA A 52 -5.43 3.20 -6.29
CA ALA A 52 -5.28 4.30 -7.24
C ALA A 52 -6.30 5.42 -7.01
N LEU A 53 -7.56 5.08 -6.69
CA LEU A 53 -8.61 6.04 -6.38
C LEU A 53 -8.28 6.91 -5.17
N ARG A 54 -7.48 6.42 -4.21
CA ARG A 54 -7.06 7.19 -3.03
C ARG A 54 -5.87 8.12 -3.30
N ILE A 55 -5.11 7.88 -4.37
CA ILE A 55 -3.93 8.67 -4.75
C ILE A 55 -4.30 9.80 -5.73
N LEU A 56 -5.32 9.58 -6.56
CA LEU A 56 -5.90 10.57 -7.48
C LEU A 56 -6.78 11.58 -6.71
#